data_AF-K6ZD45-F1
#
_entry.id   AF-K6ZD45-F1
#
_cell.length_a   1.000
_cell.length_b   1.000
_cell.length_c   1.000
_cell.angle_alpha   90.00
_cell.angle_beta   90.00
_cell.angle_gamma   90.00
#
_symmetry.space_group_name_H-M   'P 1'
#
loop_
_entity.id
_entity.type
_entity.pdbx_description
1 polymer ?
#
loop_
_entity_poly.entity_id
_entity_poly.type
_entity_poly.pdbx_seq_one_letter_code
_entity_poly.pdbx_strand_id
1 'polypeptide(L)'
;MKLFITTFFFITLVGSATLVAQTTEQYAVKPIPQNFILLERALANVDRSKKDRNSVLRLERAEFYYHNAIKYHHAGWTAKATDYVHRGTLLVELHQRTVAQPGFYRPELVTAQKASLVE
;
A
#
# COMPACT_ATOMS: atom_id res chain seq x y z
N MET A 1 57.38 -36.27 11.91
CA MET A 1 56.27 -35.42 12.42
C MET A 1 55.78 -34.44 11.35
N LYS A 2 55.06 -34.91 10.31
CA LYS A 2 54.44 -34.05 9.28
C LYS A 2 53.10 -34.60 8.77
N LEU A 3 52.41 -35.42 9.56
CA LEU A 3 51.22 -36.16 9.12
C LEU A 3 50.00 -36.00 10.04
N PHE A 4 49.99 -34.99 10.92
CA PHE A 4 48.88 -34.74 11.85
C PHE A 4 48.13 -33.43 11.60
N ILE A 5 48.58 -32.61 10.65
CA ILE A 5 48.00 -31.27 10.39
C ILE A 5 46.98 -31.30 9.24
N THR A 6 47.01 -32.31 8.37
CA THR A 6 46.14 -32.38 7.18
C THR A 6 44.74 -32.93 7.45
N THR A 7 44.52 -33.61 8.59
CA THR A 7 43.20 -34.19 8.94
C THR A 7 42.25 -33.19 9.60
N PHE A 8 42.74 -32.05 10.13
CA PHE A 8 41.86 -31.05 10.74
C PHE A 8 41.16 -30.15 9.71
N PHE A 9 41.70 -30.05 8.48
CA PHE A 9 41.16 -29.16 7.45
C PHE A 9 39.98 -29.76 6.66
N PHE A 10 39.68 -31.05 6.83
CA PHE A 10 38.57 -31.73 6.13
C PHE A 10 37.25 -31.79 6.92
N ILE A 11 37.23 -31.38 8.19
CA ILE A 11 36.03 -31.50 9.05
C ILE A 11 35.12 -30.27 8.95
N THR A 12 35.59 -29.15 8.40
CA THR A 12 34.79 -27.92 8.30
C THR A 12 33.90 -27.83 7.06
N LEU A 13 33.82 -28.88 6.23
CA LEU A 13 33.08 -28.83 4.96
C LEU A 13 31.62 -29.35 5.01
N VAL A 14 31.12 -29.80 6.16
CA VAL A 14 29.74 -30.35 6.26
C VAL A 14 29.04 -29.73 7.46
N GLY A 15 28.67 -28.47 7.35
CA GLY A 15 28.07 -27.73 8.45
C GLY A 15 27.14 -26.60 8.01
N SER A 16 26.39 -26.80 6.93
CA SER A 16 25.25 -25.94 6.61
C SER A 16 24.00 -26.79 6.63
N ALA A 17 23.62 -27.23 7.83
CA ALA A 17 22.23 -27.56 8.09
C ALA A 17 21.46 -26.24 7.96
N THR A 18 20.93 -25.97 6.78
CA THR A 18 19.87 -24.99 6.62
C THR A 18 18.70 -25.52 7.44
N LEU A 19 18.59 -25.02 8.66
CA LEU A 19 17.35 -25.06 9.44
C LEU A 19 16.32 -24.29 8.63
N VAL A 20 15.70 -24.98 7.67
CA VAL A 20 14.41 -24.56 7.11
C VAL A 20 13.43 -24.81 8.24
N ALA A 21 13.34 -23.82 9.13
CA ALA A 21 12.18 -23.69 9.97
C ALA A 21 10.99 -23.57 9.00
N GLN A 22 10.32 -24.69 8.74
CA GLN A 22 8.96 -24.66 8.25
C GLN A 22 8.13 -24.10 9.40
N THR A 23 8.14 -22.77 9.54
CA THR A 23 7.00 -22.08 10.12
C THR A 23 5.86 -22.35 9.15
N THR A 24 5.16 -23.46 9.36
CA THR A 24 3.74 -23.54 9.05
C THR A 24 3.09 -22.45 9.88
N GLU A 25 3.20 -21.20 9.40
CA GLU A 25 2.25 -20.18 9.74
C GLU A 25 0.92 -20.77 9.29
N GLN A 26 0.21 -21.36 10.25
CA GLN A 26 -1.22 -21.46 10.17
C GLN A 26 -1.66 -20.02 9.97
N TYR A 27 -1.87 -19.63 8.71
CA TYR A 27 -2.55 -18.41 8.33
C TYR A 27 -3.96 -18.54 8.90
N ALA A 28 -4.10 -18.29 10.20
CA ALA A 28 -5.38 -18.03 10.80
C ALA A 28 -5.93 -16.86 9.99
N VAL A 29 -6.99 -17.14 9.22
CA VAL A 29 -7.66 -16.15 8.40
C VAL A 29 -8.17 -15.09 9.36
N LYS A 30 -7.37 -14.03 9.54
CA LYS A 30 -7.72 -12.94 10.45
C LYS A 30 -9.00 -12.31 9.90
N PRO A 31 -10.01 -12.09 10.77
CA PRO A 31 -11.24 -11.46 10.33
C PRO A 31 -10.91 -10.07 9.80
N ILE A 32 -11.42 -9.77 8.61
CA ILE A 32 -11.20 -8.49 7.95
C ILE A 32 -11.86 -7.39 8.81
N PRO A 33 -11.12 -6.36 9.22
CA PRO A 33 -11.67 -5.28 10.05
C PRO A 33 -12.71 -4.44 9.27
N GLN A 34 -13.69 -3.88 9.98
CA GLN A 34 -14.82 -3.16 9.38
C GLN A 34 -14.41 -2.03 8.42
N ASN A 35 -13.33 -1.29 8.73
CA ASN A 35 -12.83 -0.20 7.89
C ASN A 35 -12.34 -0.67 6.50
N PHE A 36 -11.88 -1.92 6.37
CA PHE A 36 -11.50 -2.49 5.08
C PHE A 36 -12.74 -2.77 4.23
N ILE A 37 -13.79 -3.33 4.86
CA ILE A 37 -15.08 -3.61 4.20
C ILE A 37 -15.71 -2.30 3.72
N LEU A 38 -15.64 -1.23 4.53
CA LEU A 38 -16.13 0.08 4.14
C LEU A 38 -15.38 0.65 2.94
N LEU A 39 -14.04 0.54 2.92
CA LEU A 39 -13.23 0.99 1.78
C LEU A 39 -13.52 0.17 0.52
N GLU A 40 -13.62 -1.15 0.64
CA GLU A 40 -13.97 -2.05 -0.47
C GLU A 40 -15.32 -1.67 -1.08
N ARG A 41 -16.35 -1.49 -0.25
CA ARG A 41 -17.67 -1.03 -0.70
C ARG A 41 -17.61 0.35 -1.34
N ALA A 42 -16.83 1.27 -0.79
CA ALA A 42 -16.66 2.60 -1.36
C ALA A 42 -16.00 2.55 -2.75
N LEU A 43 -14.99 1.69 -2.94
CA LEU A 43 -14.33 1.46 -4.23
C LEU A 43 -15.24 0.76 -5.26
N ALA A 44 -16.13 -0.12 -4.81
CA ALA A 44 -17.10 -0.79 -5.66
C ALA A 44 -18.21 0.16 -6.13
N ASN A 45 -18.61 1.11 -5.29
CA ASN A 45 -19.71 2.04 -5.56
C ASN A 45 -19.26 3.40 -6.13
N VAL A 46 -17.96 3.58 -6.38
CA VAL A 46 -17.44 4.87 -6.86
C VAL A 46 -17.82 5.13 -8.31
N ASP A 47 -18.24 6.37 -8.61
CA ASP A 47 -18.50 6.77 -10.00
C ASP A 47 -17.19 6.86 -10.79
N ARG A 48 -17.06 6.03 -11.83
CA ARG A 48 -15.91 5.97 -12.75
C ARG A 48 -16.18 6.65 -14.10
N SER A 49 -17.30 7.36 -14.23
CA SER A 49 -17.69 8.05 -15.47
C SER A 49 -16.65 9.11 -15.88
N LYS A 50 -16.00 9.75 -14.91
CA LYS A 50 -15.00 10.80 -15.12
C LYS A 50 -13.67 10.22 -15.57
N LYS A 51 -13.34 10.40 -16.85
CA LYS A 51 -12.13 9.85 -17.49
C LYS A 51 -10.91 10.76 -17.46
N ASP A 52 -10.92 11.85 -16.68
CA ASP A 52 -9.72 12.67 -16.56
C ASP A 52 -8.60 11.90 -15.83
N ARG A 53 -7.37 12.13 -16.27
CA ARG A 53 -6.20 11.40 -15.76
C ARG A 53 -6.09 11.44 -14.24
N ASN A 54 -6.37 12.58 -13.60
CA ASN A 54 -6.20 12.72 -12.16
C ASN A 54 -7.25 11.92 -11.39
N SER A 55 -8.49 11.90 -11.88
CA SER A 55 -9.56 11.08 -11.30
C SER A 55 -9.28 9.59 -11.43
N VAL A 56 -8.82 9.14 -12.61
CA VAL A 56 -8.41 7.75 -12.82
C VAL A 56 -7.26 7.36 -11.89
N LEU A 57 -6.16 8.13 -11.90
CA LEU A 57 -4.98 7.86 -11.05
C LEU A 57 -5.32 7.87 -9.56
N ARG A 58 -6.29 8.69 -9.14
CA ARG A 58 -6.74 8.76 -7.75
C ARG A 58 -7.40 7.44 -7.33
N LEU A 59 -8.26 6.89 -8.16
CA LEU A 59 -8.93 5.61 -7.89
C LEU A 59 -7.94 4.43 -7.96
N GLU A 60 -7.07 4.39 -8.97
CA GLU A 60 -6.02 3.37 -9.06
C GLU A 60 -5.12 3.37 -7.82
N ARG A 61 -4.76 4.55 -7.31
CA ARG A 61 -3.96 4.67 -6.08
C ARG A 61 -4.76 4.26 -4.84
N ALA A 62 -6.06 4.52 -4.80
CA ALA A 62 -6.91 4.05 -3.71
C ALA A 62 -7.01 2.51 -3.68
N GLU A 63 -7.18 1.88 -4.84
CA GLU A 63 -7.15 0.42 -5.00
C GLU A 63 -5.79 -0.16 -4.62
N PHE A 64 -4.70 0.47 -5.04
CA PHE A 64 -3.35 0.09 -4.63
C PHE A 64 -3.21 0.08 -3.09
N TYR A 65 -3.72 1.11 -2.42
CA TYR A 65 -3.68 1.16 -0.96
C TYR A 65 -4.55 0.06 -0.33
N TYR A 66 -5.75 -0.20 -0.85
CA TYR A 66 -6.60 -1.29 -0.37
C TYR A 66 -5.91 -2.66 -0.47
N HIS A 67 -5.36 -3.01 -1.64
CA HIS A 67 -4.67 -4.28 -1.84
C HIS A 67 -3.47 -4.45 -0.92
N ASN A 68 -2.69 -3.39 -0.71
CA ASN A 68 -1.55 -3.45 0.21
C ASN A 68 -2.00 -3.50 1.68
N ALA A 69 -3.10 -2.83 2.05
CA ALA A 69 -3.67 -2.95 3.37
C ALA A 69 -4.03 -4.41 3.70
N ILE A 70 -4.69 -5.11 2.78
CA ILE A 70 -5.02 -6.54 2.92
C ILE A 70 -3.76 -7.38 3.11
N LYS A 71 -2.73 -7.16 2.28
CA LYS A 71 -1.43 -7.85 2.42
C LYS A 71 -0.78 -7.60 3.79
N TYR A 72 -0.75 -6.35 4.25
CA TYR A 72 -0.19 -6.01 5.56
C TYR A 72 -1.01 -6.58 6.72
N HIS A 73 -2.33 -6.62 6.59
CA HIS A 73 -3.20 -7.23 7.59
C HIS A 73 -2.92 -8.72 7.74
N HIS A 74 -2.82 -9.45 6.62
CA HIS A 74 -2.47 -10.87 6.63
C HIS A 74 -1.07 -11.11 7.20
N ALA A 75 -0.10 -10.25 6.88
CA ALA A 75 1.24 -10.29 7.45
C ALA A 75 1.31 -9.87 8.94
N GLY A 76 0.20 -9.45 9.55
CA GLY A 76 0.13 -9.02 10.95
C GLY A 76 0.63 -7.59 11.21
N TRP A 77 0.88 -6.80 10.17
CA TRP A 77 1.37 -5.42 10.27
C TRP A 77 0.18 -4.45 10.41
N THR A 78 -0.57 -4.57 11.51
CA THR A 78 -1.86 -3.89 11.69
C THR A 78 -1.78 -2.37 11.58
N ALA A 79 -0.75 -1.73 12.14
CA ALA A 79 -0.58 -0.28 12.07
C ALA A 79 -0.42 0.19 10.61
N LYS A 80 0.42 -0.52 9.83
CA LYS A 80 0.65 -0.21 8.42
C LYS A 80 -0.59 -0.50 7.56
N ALA A 81 -1.28 -1.59 7.85
CA ALA A 81 -2.52 -1.93 7.18
C ALA A 81 -3.58 -0.82 7.39
N THR A 82 -3.70 -0.32 8.62
CA THR A 82 -4.62 0.76 8.98
C THR A 82 -4.26 2.08 8.29
N ASP A 83 -2.98 2.46 8.27
CA ASP A 83 -2.51 3.65 7.53
C ASP A 83 -2.86 3.57 6.03
N TYR A 84 -2.68 2.40 5.43
CA TYR A 84 -3.02 2.18 4.02
C TYR A 84 -4.54 2.27 3.78
N VAL A 85 -5.37 1.68 4.64
CA VAL A 85 -6.83 1.87 4.54
C VAL A 85 -7.18 3.35 4.61
N HIS A 86 -6.63 4.08 5.58
CA HIS A 86 -6.90 5.50 5.75
C HIS A 86 -6.54 6.32 4.49
N ARG A 87 -5.36 6.08 3.91
CA ARG A 87 -4.94 6.73 2.66
C ARG A 87 -5.86 6.40 1.49
N GLY A 88 -6.28 5.14 1.37
CA GLY A 88 -7.25 4.71 0.36
C GLY A 88 -8.58 5.44 0.49
N THR A 89 -9.13 5.50 1.71
CA THR A 89 -10.39 6.20 2.01
C THR A 89 -10.32 7.68 1.63
N LEU A 90 -9.26 8.39 2.01
CA LEU A 90 -9.09 9.82 1.67
C LEU A 90 -9.11 10.07 0.16
N LEU A 91 -8.52 9.17 -0.63
CA LEU A 91 -8.53 9.31 -2.09
C LEU A 91 -9.92 9.07 -2.68
N VAL A 92 -10.67 8.11 -2.15
CA VAL A 92 -12.07 7.87 -2.58
C VAL A 92 -12.96 9.06 -2.23
N GLU A 93 -12.84 9.59 -1.00
CA GLU A 93 -13.59 10.79 -0.60
C GLU A 93 -13.24 11.99 -1.48
N LEU A 94 -11.96 12.21 -1.75
CA LEU A 94 -11.51 13.29 -2.62
C LEU A 94 -12.06 13.12 -4.04
N HIS A 95 -12.09 11.89 -4.56
CA HIS A 95 -12.68 11.60 -5.87
C HIS A 95 -14.15 11.99 -5.91
N GLN A 96 -14.94 11.50 -4.94
CA GLN A 96 -16.38 11.77 -4.84
C GLN A 96 -16.67 13.28 -4.77
N ARG A 97 -15.90 14.04 -3.99
CA ARG A 97 -16.02 15.52 -3.94
C ARG A 97 -15.75 16.17 -5.30
N THR A 98 -14.78 15.67 -6.06
CA THR A 98 -14.44 16.22 -7.39
C THR A 98 -15.36 15.76 -8.53
N VAL A 99 -16.17 14.73 -8.29
CA VAL A 99 -17.21 14.27 -9.23
C VAL A 99 -18.52 14.98 -8.94
N ALA A 100 -18.87 15.16 -7.66
CA ALA A 100 -20.12 15.81 -7.24
C ALA A 100 -20.18 17.33 -7.52
N GLN A 101 -19.05 17.98 -7.83
CA GLN A 101 -19.02 19.39 -8.21
C GLN A 101 -18.30 19.58 -9.55
N PRO A 102 -18.99 20.05 -10.61
CA PRO A 102 -18.34 20.46 -11.84
C PRO A 102 -17.69 21.82 -11.60
N GLY A 103 -16.37 21.84 -11.43
CA GLY A 103 -15.59 23.06 -11.41
C GLY A 103 -15.23 23.55 -10.01
N PHE A 104 -14.10 23.07 -9.48
CA PHE A 104 -13.27 23.93 -8.63
C PHE A 104 -12.61 24.99 -9.53
N TYR A 105 -13.37 26.02 -9.90
CA TYR A 105 -12.77 27.30 -10.29
C TYR A 105 -12.08 27.85 -9.05
N ARG A 106 -10.75 27.90 -9.04
CA ARG A 106 -9.96 28.59 -8.01
C ARG A 106 -9.51 29.93 -8.57
N PRO A 107 -10.35 30.98 -8.52
CA PRO A 107 -9.98 32.30 -9.01
C PRO A 107 -8.72 32.81 -8.31
N GLU A 108 -8.57 32.52 -7.02
CA GLU A 108 -7.49 33.04 -6.18
C GLU A 108 -6.08 32.59 -6.59
N LEU A 109 -5.92 31.38 -7.14
CA LEU A 109 -4.63 30.93 -7.67
C LEU A 109 -4.28 31.61 -8.99
N VAL A 110 -5.29 31.93 -9.81
CA VAL A 110 -5.09 32.63 -11.09
C VAL A 110 -4.78 34.12 -10.86
N THR A 111 -5.38 34.75 -9.84
CA THR A 111 -5.04 36.12 -9.44
C THR A 111 -3.64 36.19 -8.82
N ALA A 112 -3.27 35.24 -7.95
CA ALA A 112 -1.92 35.20 -7.38
C ALA A 112 -0.84 34.99 -8.44
N GLN A 113 -1.11 34.14 -9.43
CA GLN A 113 -0.18 33.86 -10.53
C GLN A 113 -0.08 35.02 -11.54
N LYS A 114 -1.16 35.80 -11.74
CA LYS A 114 -1.10 37.05 -12.52
C LYS A 114 -0.37 38.16 -11.78
N ALA A 115 -0.55 38.28 -10.46
CA ALA A 115 0.15 39.28 -9.65
C ALA A 115 1.67 39.04 -9.66
N SER A 116 2.12 37.77 -9.65
CA SER A 116 3.54 37.42 -9.70
C SER A 116 4.19 37.55 -11.09
N LEU A 117 3.43 37.87 -12.14
CA LEU A 117 3.93 38.03 -13.51
C LEU A 117 4.01 39.51 -13.95
N VAL A 118 3.68 40.44 -13.05
CA VAL A 118 3.67 41.89 -13.29
C VAL A 118 4.79 42.60 -12.51
N GLU A 119 5.71 41.84 -11.88
CA GLU A 119 7.00 42.36 -11.39
C GLU A 119 8.14 42.11 -12.39
#